data_AF-A0A9D3B7A1-F1
#
_entry.id   AF-A0A9D3B7A1-F1
#
_cell.length_a   1.000
_cell.length_b   1.000
_cell.length_c   1.000
_cell.angle_alpha   90.00
_cell.angle_beta   90.00
_cell.angle_gamma   90.00
#
_symmetry.space_group_name_H-M   'P 1'
#
loop_
_entity.id
_entity.type
_entity.pdbx_description
1 polymer ?
#
loop_
_entity_poly.entity_id
_entity_poly.type
_entity_poly.pdbx_seq_one_letter_code
_entity_poly.pdbx_strand_id
1 'polypeptide(L)'
;MLSIYRQSMCHQQESVMLQFCGNKLDKKDFFGKSDPFLVFFRSNEDGSYTICHKTEVVKNTLDPVWQAFKIPVRALCNGDYDRSIKVEVYDWDRDGGHDFIGEFSTSYREMSRSQSQFHVYEVLNPKKKGKKKKKYQNSGTVTLLSCLVDTELSFLDYIRGGTQINFTVAIDFTASNGNPSQPTSLHYMSPYQLNDYAMALRAVGEIIQDYDSDKMFPALGFGAKLPPDGRVSHEFPLVRKWIIPYTQLHNLLHSYVYASNWKTY
;
A
#
# COMPACT_ATOMS: atom_id res chain seq x y z
N MET A 1 -11.95 17.79 26.64
CA MET A 1 -12.73 17.09 25.61
C MET A 1 -12.15 17.47 24.26
N LEU A 2 -11.39 16.57 23.62
CA LEU A 2 -10.69 16.86 22.37
C LEU A 2 -11.26 15.96 21.27
N SER A 3 -12.32 16.43 20.60
CA SER A 3 -12.98 15.66 19.54
C SER A 3 -12.22 15.81 18.23
N ILE A 4 -11.20 14.97 18.03
CA ILE A 4 -10.54 14.85 16.72
C ILE A 4 -11.46 14.07 15.79
N TYR A 5 -12.25 14.78 14.99
CA TYR A 5 -12.91 14.21 13.81
C TYR A 5 -11.87 13.90 12.74
N ARG A 6 -11.06 12.86 12.96
CA ARG A 6 -10.25 12.28 11.90
C ARG A 6 -11.23 11.50 11.02
N GLN A 7 -11.70 12.15 9.94
CA GLN A 7 -12.28 11.42 8.83
C GLN A 7 -11.27 10.33 8.46
N SER A 8 -11.64 9.08 8.75
CA SER A 8 -10.83 7.93 8.42
C SER A 8 -10.94 7.76 6.92
N MET A 9 -10.11 8.50 6.19
CA MET A 9 -9.84 8.22 4.79
C MET A 9 -9.02 6.93 4.75
N CYS A 10 -9.73 5.81 4.98
CA CYS A 10 -9.37 4.52 4.47
C CYS A 10 -9.44 4.62 2.94
N HIS A 11 -8.41 5.23 2.37
CA HIS A 11 -8.09 5.02 0.99
C HIS A 11 -7.31 3.72 0.96
N GLN A 12 -8.03 2.60 0.78
CA GLN A 12 -7.44 1.46 0.09
C GLN A 12 -6.75 2.03 -1.14
N GLN A 13 -5.46 1.75 -1.30
CA GLN A 13 -4.70 2.26 -2.44
C GLN A 13 -5.01 1.35 -3.64
N GLU A 14 -6.28 1.35 -4.04
CA GLU A 14 -6.75 0.60 -5.19
C GLU A 14 -6.07 1.13 -6.45
N SER A 15 -5.55 0.17 -7.19
CA SER A 15 -4.94 0.38 -8.48
C SER A 15 -5.47 -0.68 -9.43
N VAL A 16 -5.42 -0.38 -10.72
CA VAL A 16 -5.88 -1.30 -11.75
C VAL A 16 -4.78 -1.46 -12.78
N MET A 17 -4.46 -2.73 -13.09
CA MET A 17 -3.63 -3.08 -14.21
C MET A 17 -4.52 -3.32 -15.43
N LEU A 18 -4.34 -2.47 -16.44
CA LEU A 18 -5.13 -2.46 -17.67
C LEU A 18 -4.26 -2.85 -18.86
N GLN A 19 -4.81 -3.62 -19.79
CA GLN A 19 -4.19 -3.88 -21.09
C GLN A 19 -5.23 -3.71 -22.20
N PHE A 20 -4.84 -3.08 -23.31
CA PHE A 20 -5.71 -2.82 -24.45
C PHE A 20 -5.08 -3.28 -25.77
N CYS A 21 -5.92 -3.58 -26.76
CA CYS A 21 -5.52 -3.65 -28.16
C CYS A 21 -6.48 -2.85 -29.05
N GLY A 22 -6.00 -2.40 -30.20
CA GLY A 22 -6.83 -1.85 -31.26
C GLY A 22 -7.11 -2.89 -32.34
N ASN A 23 -8.19 -2.72 -33.09
CA ASN A 23 -8.45 -3.50 -34.31
C ASN A 23 -8.96 -2.59 -35.43
N LYS A 24 -8.36 -2.74 -36.62
CA LYS A 24 -8.72 -2.02 -37.86
C LYS A 24 -8.85 -0.50 -37.66
N LEU A 25 -7.91 0.09 -36.92
CA LEU A 25 -7.85 1.53 -36.74
C LEU A 25 -7.71 2.25 -38.09
N ASP A 26 -8.28 3.44 -38.21
CA ASP A 26 -8.18 4.25 -39.43
C ASP A 26 -6.72 4.69 -39.69
N LYS A 27 -6.13 4.22 -40.79
CA LYS A 27 -4.84 4.71 -41.32
C LYS A 27 -4.88 6.23 -41.55
N LYS A 28 -3.83 6.94 -41.14
CA LYS A 28 -3.65 8.39 -41.43
C LYS A 28 -2.43 8.70 -42.28
N ASP A 29 -1.30 8.05 -41.98
CA ASP A 29 -0.08 8.14 -42.78
C ASP A 29 -0.31 7.99 -44.29
N PHE A 30 0.47 8.70 -45.12
CA PHE A 30 0.49 8.44 -46.56
C PHE A 30 1.28 7.15 -46.87
N PHE A 31 2.52 7.06 -46.37
CA PHE A 31 3.47 5.97 -46.63
C PHE A 31 3.67 5.07 -45.39
N GLY A 32 2.73 4.15 -45.17
CA GLY A 32 2.76 3.21 -44.06
C GLY A 32 1.37 2.75 -43.64
N LYS A 33 1.28 2.19 -42.44
CA LYS A 33 0.11 2.24 -41.55
C LYS A 33 0.45 3.21 -40.41
N SER A 34 -0.56 3.63 -39.67
CA SER A 34 -0.42 4.47 -38.47
C SER A 34 0.55 3.92 -37.43
N ASP A 35 1.05 4.82 -36.59
CA ASP A 35 1.80 4.62 -35.36
C ASP A 35 0.88 4.90 -34.12
N PRO A 36 -0.17 4.09 -33.84
CA PRO A 36 -1.21 4.44 -32.87
C PRO A 36 -0.80 4.41 -31.38
N PHE A 37 -1.34 5.38 -30.61
CA PHE A 37 -1.28 5.42 -29.14
C PHE A 37 -2.61 5.91 -28.51
N LEU A 38 -2.79 5.63 -27.22
CA LEU A 38 -3.97 6.04 -26.43
C LEU A 38 -3.62 7.18 -25.46
N VAL A 39 -4.55 8.11 -25.27
CA VAL A 39 -4.52 9.13 -24.22
C VAL A 39 -5.77 9.00 -23.36
N PHE A 40 -5.58 8.71 -22.08
CA PHE A 40 -6.66 8.58 -21.10
C PHE A 40 -6.88 9.89 -20.37
N PHE A 41 -8.13 10.32 -20.26
CA PHE A 41 -8.55 11.53 -19.59
C PHE A 41 -9.57 11.22 -18.49
N ARG A 42 -9.25 11.63 -17.28
CA ARG A 42 -10.19 11.70 -16.15
C ARG A 42 -11.07 12.93 -16.33
N SER A 43 -12.39 12.78 -16.16
CA SER A 43 -13.30 13.92 -15.96
C SER A 43 -13.18 14.47 -14.52
N ASN A 44 -13.14 15.79 -14.39
CA ASN A 44 -13.13 16.51 -13.12
C ASN A 44 -14.54 17.02 -12.76
N GLU A 45 -14.72 17.55 -11.55
CA GLU A 45 -16.04 17.97 -11.03
C GLU A 45 -16.58 19.25 -11.67
N ASP A 46 -15.70 20.06 -12.24
CA ASP A 46 -16.01 21.23 -13.07
C ASP A 46 -16.33 20.86 -14.54
N GLY A 47 -16.35 19.56 -14.88
CA GLY A 47 -16.53 19.05 -16.24
C GLY A 47 -15.29 19.16 -17.14
N SER A 48 -14.17 19.67 -16.62
CA SER A 48 -12.89 19.65 -17.35
C SER A 48 -12.32 18.24 -17.44
N TYR A 49 -11.31 18.06 -18.29
CA TYR A 49 -10.59 16.79 -18.46
C TYR A 49 -9.11 16.95 -18.14
N THR A 50 -8.55 15.98 -17.43
CA THR A 50 -7.11 15.91 -17.14
C THR A 50 -6.54 14.58 -17.62
N ILE A 51 -5.42 14.63 -18.34
CA ILE A 51 -4.70 13.41 -18.77
C ILE A 51 -4.26 12.63 -17.53
N CYS A 52 -4.65 11.37 -17.44
CA CYS A 52 -4.26 10.46 -16.36
C CYS A 52 -3.29 9.35 -16.83
N HIS A 53 -3.28 9.01 -18.13
CA HIS A 53 -2.30 8.09 -18.71
C HIS A 53 -2.09 8.33 -20.22
N LYS A 54 -0.93 7.90 -20.74
CA LYS A 54 -0.64 7.76 -22.17
C LYS A 54 0.09 6.44 -22.39
N THR A 55 -0.35 5.64 -23.35
CA THR A 55 0.40 4.42 -23.74
C THR A 55 1.62 4.77 -24.58
N GLU A 56 2.45 3.78 -24.85
CA GLU A 56 3.47 3.85 -25.87
C GLU A 56 2.88 3.92 -27.28
N VAL A 57 3.72 4.36 -28.21
CA VAL A 57 3.45 4.39 -29.66
C VAL A 57 3.81 3.03 -30.26
N VAL A 58 2.82 2.32 -30.82
CA VAL A 58 3.03 1.04 -31.50
C VAL A 58 3.12 1.30 -33.00
N LYS A 59 4.28 1.06 -33.62
CA LYS A 59 4.55 1.55 -34.97
C LYS A 59 3.96 0.71 -36.10
N ASN A 60 3.57 1.36 -37.19
CA ASN A 60 3.19 0.81 -38.49
C ASN A 60 2.14 -0.32 -38.37
N THR A 61 1.08 -0.09 -37.60
CA THR A 61 -0.02 -1.04 -37.39
C THR A 61 -1.38 -0.36 -37.31
N LEU A 62 -2.43 -1.08 -37.73
CA LEU A 62 -3.83 -0.70 -37.49
C LEU A 62 -4.47 -1.59 -36.40
N ASP A 63 -3.69 -2.53 -35.88
CA ASP A 63 -4.08 -3.55 -34.91
C ASP A 63 -3.03 -3.60 -33.78
N PRO A 64 -2.84 -2.50 -33.03
CA PRO A 64 -1.84 -2.42 -31.96
C PRO A 64 -2.22 -3.29 -30.77
N VAL A 65 -1.22 -3.82 -30.06
CA VAL A 65 -1.38 -4.33 -28.69
C VAL A 65 -0.47 -3.48 -27.83
N TRP A 66 -1.07 -2.71 -26.91
CA TRP A 66 -0.30 -1.86 -26.00
C TRP A 66 0.15 -2.65 -24.77
N GLN A 67 1.24 -2.22 -24.15
CA GLN A 67 1.74 -2.80 -22.90
C GLN A 67 0.71 -2.62 -21.77
N ALA A 68 0.69 -3.58 -20.84
CA ALA A 68 -0.12 -3.47 -19.64
C ALA A 68 0.45 -2.38 -18.72
N PHE A 69 -0.42 -1.56 -18.13
CA PHE A 69 -0.03 -0.47 -17.23
C PHE A 69 -0.84 -0.48 -15.93
N LYS A 70 -0.19 -0.19 -14.80
CA LYS A 70 -0.81 -0.02 -13.47
C LYS A 70 -1.12 1.46 -13.24
N ILE A 71 -2.37 1.80 -12.93
CA ILE A 71 -2.81 3.16 -12.57
C ILE A 71 -3.63 3.16 -11.27
N PRO A 72 -3.38 4.09 -10.32
CA PRO A 72 -4.25 4.24 -9.15
C PRO A 72 -5.68 4.63 -9.57
N VAL A 73 -6.69 3.98 -8.99
CA VAL A 73 -8.12 4.23 -9.31
C VAL A 73 -8.48 5.71 -9.07
N ARG A 74 -7.90 6.33 -8.03
CA ARG A 74 -8.06 7.78 -7.78
C ARG A 74 -7.49 8.65 -8.90
N ALA A 75 -6.36 8.27 -9.50
CA ALA A 75 -5.79 9.00 -10.63
C ALA A 75 -6.66 8.84 -11.89
N LEU A 76 -7.29 7.67 -12.06
CA LEU A 76 -8.14 7.33 -13.19
C LEU A 76 -9.53 8.01 -13.14
N CYS A 77 -10.22 8.01 -11.99
CA CYS A 77 -11.63 8.46 -11.87
C CYS A 77 -11.94 9.32 -10.62
N ASN A 78 -10.94 9.83 -9.90
CA ASN A 78 -11.08 10.58 -8.63
C ASN A 78 -11.76 9.80 -7.48
N GLY A 79 -11.85 8.47 -7.56
CA GLY A 79 -12.56 7.64 -6.59
C GLY A 79 -14.07 7.53 -6.82
N ASP A 80 -14.57 8.15 -7.89
CA ASP A 80 -15.95 8.03 -8.35
C ASP A 80 -16.01 6.98 -9.48
N TYR A 81 -16.52 5.78 -9.16
CA TYR A 81 -16.34 4.61 -10.02
C TYR A 81 -17.23 4.66 -11.28
N ASP A 82 -18.27 5.48 -11.26
CA ASP A 82 -19.19 5.71 -12.38
C ASP A 82 -18.77 6.91 -13.24
N ARG A 83 -17.75 7.67 -12.83
CA ARG A 83 -17.27 8.84 -13.55
C ARG A 83 -16.72 8.47 -14.94
N SER A 84 -17.09 9.30 -15.92
CA SER A 84 -16.63 9.19 -17.30
C SER A 84 -15.11 9.33 -17.41
N ILE A 85 -14.49 8.33 -18.03
CA ILE A 85 -13.11 8.30 -18.49
C ILE A 85 -13.18 8.39 -20.01
N LYS A 86 -12.64 9.46 -20.58
CA LYS A 86 -12.52 9.60 -22.05
C LYS A 86 -11.19 9.02 -22.49
N VAL A 87 -11.18 8.28 -23.59
CA VAL A 87 -9.97 7.75 -24.21
C VAL A 87 -9.91 8.24 -25.66
N GLU A 88 -8.83 8.91 -26.00
CA GLU A 88 -8.56 9.38 -27.37
C GLU A 88 -7.48 8.51 -28.01
N VAL A 89 -7.68 8.18 -29.29
CA VAL A 89 -6.76 7.41 -30.13
C VAL A 89 -6.13 8.36 -31.14
N TYR A 90 -4.80 8.38 -31.18
CA TYR A 90 -4.01 9.25 -32.05
C TYR A 90 -3.05 8.44 -32.91
N ASP A 91 -2.76 8.95 -34.10
CA ASP A 91 -1.59 8.57 -34.88
C ASP A 91 -0.38 9.41 -34.44
N TRP A 92 0.83 8.84 -34.40
CA TRP A 92 2.02 9.57 -33.98
C TRP A 92 2.80 10.15 -35.15
N ASP A 93 2.71 11.47 -35.31
CA ASP A 93 3.51 12.22 -36.29
C ASP A 93 4.82 12.79 -35.71
N ARG A 94 5.89 12.78 -36.52
CA ARG A 94 7.23 13.26 -36.14
C ARG A 94 7.31 14.77 -35.85
N ASP A 95 6.40 15.56 -36.39
CA ASP A 95 6.35 17.01 -36.23
C ASP A 95 5.59 17.45 -34.96
N GLY A 96 5.00 16.50 -34.23
CA GLY A 96 4.16 16.76 -33.05
C GLY A 96 2.69 17.05 -33.39
N GLY A 97 2.30 17.06 -34.67
CA GLY A 97 0.95 17.33 -35.16
C GLY A 97 -0.02 16.15 -35.07
N HIS A 98 0.19 15.25 -34.09
CA HIS A 98 -0.41 13.90 -33.96
C HIS A 98 -1.86 13.79 -34.45
N ASP A 99 -2.08 12.99 -35.48
CA ASP A 99 -3.31 13.02 -36.25
C ASP A 99 -4.44 12.18 -35.62
N PHE A 100 -5.43 12.85 -35.01
CA PHE A 100 -6.54 12.23 -34.27
C PHE A 100 -7.35 11.18 -35.06
N ILE A 101 -7.39 9.94 -34.55
CA ILE A 101 -8.10 8.80 -35.13
C ILE A 101 -9.57 8.79 -34.68
N GLY A 102 -9.82 8.92 -33.38
CA GLY A 102 -11.15 8.99 -32.78
C GLY A 102 -11.10 8.88 -31.24
N GLU A 103 -12.26 8.87 -30.61
CA GLU A 103 -12.43 8.80 -29.16
C GLU A 103 -13.53 7.81 -28.77
N PHE A 104 -13.48 7.34 -27.51
CA PHE A 104 -14.57 6.65 -26.83
C PHE A 104 -14.58 7.05 -25.35
N SER A 105 -15.65 6.71 -24.64
CA SER A 105 -15.76 6.90 -23.18
C SER A 105 -16.16 5.61 -22.50
N THR A 106 -15.72 5.43 -21.26
CA THR A 106 -16.08 4.31 -20.38
C THR A 106 -16.06 4.78 -18.91
N SER A 107 -16.21 3.88 -17.95
CA SER A 107 -16.03 4.15 -16.51
C SER A 107 -15.24 3.03 -15.84
N TYR A 108 -14.70 3.27 -14.64
CA TYR A 108 -14.03 2.21 -13.88
C TYR A 108 -14.99 1.06 -13.52
N ARG A 109 -16.25 1.38 -13.20
CA ARG A 109 -17.30 0.37 -12.96
C ARG A 109 -17.62 -0.44 -14.22
N GLU A 110 -17.55 0.15 -15.40
CA GLU A 110 -17.71 -0.60 -16.65
C GLU A 110 -16.53 -1.54 -16.86
N MET A 111 -15.30 -1.01 -16.90
CA MET A 111 -14.08 -1.80 -17.13
C MET A 111 -13.85 -2.94 -16.11
N SER A 112 -14.38 -2.82 -14.89
CA SER A 112 -14.24 -3.83 -13.82
C SER A 112 -15.37 -4.87 -13.78
N ARG A 113 -16.39 -4.79 -14.65
CA ARG A 113 -17.42 -5.83 -14.76
C ARG A 113 -16.83 -7.09 -15.37
N SER A 114 -17.18 -8.25 -14.77
CA SER A 114 -16.92 -9.62 -15.21
C SER A 114 -15.76 -9.86 -16.20
N GLN A 115 -14.67 -10.46 -15.72
CA GLN A 115 -13.52 -10.88 -16.54
C GLN A 115 -13.88 -11.79 -17.75
N SER A 116 -15.11 -12.34 -17.77
CA SER A 116 -15.63 -13.17 -18.87
C SER A 116 -16.15 -12.39 -20.08
N GLN A 117 -16.14 -11.05 -20.08
CA GLN A 117 -16.55 -10.22 -21.21
C GLN A 117 -15.43 -9.27 -21.65
N PHE A 118 -14.95 -9.45 -22.88
CA PHE A 118 -14.11 -8.46 -23.54
C PHE A 118 -14.92 -7.20 -23.79
N HIS A 119 -14.49 -6.08 -23.20
CA HIS A 119 -15.11 -4.78 -23.46
C HIS A 119 -14.55 -4.22 -24.76
N VAL A 120 -15.40 -4.14 -25.79
CA VAL A 120 -15.05 -3.64 -27.12
C VAL A 120 -15.70 -2.28 -27.32
N TYR A 121 -14.87 -1.25 -27.52
CA TYR A 121 -15.28 0.13 -27.71
C TYR A 121 -15.16 0.52 -29.18
N GLU A 122 -16.22 1.09 -29.76
CA GLU A 122 -16.14 1.71 -31.08
C GLU A 122 -15.38 3.05 -30.99
N VAL A 123 -14.32 3.21 -31.78
CA VAL A 123 -13.54 4.44 -31.82
C VAL A 123 -14.26 5.43 -32.74
N LEU A 124 -14.82 6.51 -32.21
CA LEU A 124 -15.64 7.45 -32.98
C LEU A 124 -14.91 8.76 -33.26
N ASN A 125 -14.94 9.23 -34.50
CA ASN A 125 -14.34 10.49 -34.91
C ASN A 125 -15.45 11.52 -35.18
N PRO A 126 -15.65 12.55 -34.34
CA PRO A 126 -16.73 13.52 -34.50
C PRO A 126 -16.71 14.23 -35.86
N LYS A 127 -15.52 14.54 -36.39
CA LYS A 127 -15.34 15.19 -37.71
C LYS A 127 -15.80 14.26 -38.84
N LYS A 128 -15.49 12.95 -38.79
CA LYS A 128 -15.97 11.96 -39.77
C LYS A 128 -17.47 11.71 -39.62
N LYS A 129 -17.99 11.58 -38.39
CA LYS A 129 -19.43 11.39 -38.10
C LYS A 129 -20.27 12.54 -38.65
N GLY A 130 -19.85 13.79 -38.44
CA GLY A 130 -20.51 14.97 -39.01
C GLY A 130 -20.51 15.02 -40.55
N LYS A 131 -19.36 14.72 -41.18
CA LYS A 131 -19.20 14.78 -42.65
C LYS A 131 -19.86 13.62 -43.39
N LYS A 132 -19.71 12.39 -42.92
CA LYS A 132 -20.14 11.15 -43.60
C LYS A 132 -21.52 10.63 -43.15
N LYS A 133 -22.05 11.12 -42.02
CA LYS A 133 -23.35 10.72 -41.42
C LYS A 133 -23.53 9.19 -41.46
N LYS A 134 -24.60 8.69 -42.10
CA LYS A 134 -24.95 7.26 -42.16
C LYS A 134 -23.92 6.34 -42.85
N LYS A 135 -22.93 6.89 -43.58
CA LYS A 135 -21.85 6.10 -44.20
C LYS A 135 -20.64 5.85 -43.29
N TYR A 136 -20.65 6.40 -42.07
CA TYR A 136 -19.58 6.20 -41.09
C TYR A 136 -20.09 5.33 -39.94
N GLN A 137 -19.41 4.21 -39.70
CA GLN A 137 -19.59 3.38 -38.52
C GLN A 137 -18.65 3.89 -37.41
N ASN A 138 -17.38 3.51 -37.52
CA ASN A 138 -16.31 3.86 -36.56
C ASN A 138 -14.98 4.06 -37.30
N SER A 139 -13.93 4.39 -36.54
CA SER A 139 -12.53 4.50 -36.96
C SER A 139 -11.71 3.27 -36.54
N GLY A 140 -12.35 2.09 -36.48
CA GLY A 140 -11.84 0.89 -35.80
C GLY A 140 -12.43 0.71 -34.40
N THR A 141 -11.89 -0.26 -33.67
CA THR A 141 -12.30 -0.57 -32.29
C THR A 141 -11.09 -0.66 -31.36
N VAL A 142 -11.31 -0.48 -30.06
CA VAL A 142 -10.34 -0.77 -28.99
C VAL A 142 -10.96 -1.78 -28.04
N THR A 143 -10.22 -2.83 -27.69
CA THR A 143 -10.66 -3.88 -26.77
C THR A 143 -9.84 -3.84 -25.49
N LEU A 144 -10.52 -3.86 -24.34
CA LEU A 144 -9.90 -4.13 -23.04
C LEU A 144 -9.61 -5.63 -22.93
N LEU A 145 -8.33 -5.98 -22.94
CA LEU A 145 -7.85 -7.37 -22.86
C LEU A 145 -7.79 -7.88 -21.41
N SER A 146 -7.41 -7.02 -20.47
CA SER A 146 -7.35 -7.36 -19.05
C SER A 146 -7.64 -6.16 -18.17
N CYS A 147 -8.34 -6.41 -17.07
CA CYS A 147 -8.59 -5.47 -15.99
C CYS A 147 -8.40 -6.20 -14.66
N LEU A 148 -7.20 -6.06 -14.08
CA LEU A 148 -6.86 -6.69 -12.81
C LEU A 148 -6.83 -5.62 -11.73
N VAL A 149 -7.77 -5.70 -10.79
CA VAL A 149 -7.83 -4.81 -9.62
C VAL A 149 -6.81 -5.30 -8.60
N ASP A 150 -5.89 -4.43 -8.23
CA ASP A 150 -4.83 -4.66 -7.26
C ASP A 150 -5.08 -3.77 -6.04
N THR A 151 -5.45 -4.41 -4.93
CA THR A 151 -5.85 -3.78 -3.67
C THR A 151 -4.73 -3.91 -2.67
N GLU A 152 -3.91 -2.86 -2.55
CA GLU A 152 -2.89 -2.78 -1.51
C GLU A 152 -3.55 -2.51 -0.14
N LEU A 153 -3.59 -3.53 0.73
CA LEU A 153 -4.08 -3.43 2.11
C LEU A 153 -3.11 -2.60 2.95
N SER A 154 -3.61 -1.56 3.63
CA SER A 154 -2.79 -0.76 4.53
C SER A 154 -2.54 -1.49 5.85
N PHE A 155 -1.50 -1.09 6.58
CA PHE A 155 -1.24 -1.57 7.94
C PHE A 155 -2.49 -1.51 8.85
N LEU A 156 -3.28 -0.44 8.76
CA LEU A 156 -4.50 -0.29 9.56
C LEU A 156 -5.62 -1.25 9.16
N ASP A 157 -5.62 -1.75 7.92
CA ASP A 157 -6.65 -2.70 7.47
C ASP A 157 -6.38 -4.10 8.00
N TYR A 158 -5.09 -4.49 8.14
CA TYR A 158 -4.71 -5.68 8.90
C TYR A 158 -5.15 -5.59 10.37
N ILE A 159 -4.88 -4.47 11.05
CA ILE A 159 -5.28 -4.26 12.45
C ILE A 159 -6.82 -4.29 12.60
N ARG A 160 -7.56 -3.58 11.72
CA ARG A 160 -9.03 -3.62 11.71
C ARG A 160 -9.60 -5.01 11.39
N GLY A 161 -8.89 -5.80 10.59
CA GLY A 161 -9.20 -7.20 10.30
C GLY A 161 -8.94 -8.17 11.46
N GLY A 162 -8.49 -7.68 12.62
CA GLY A 162 -8.20 -8.50 13.80
C GLY A 162 -6.76 -9.00 13.88
N THR A 163 -5.84 -8.51 13.05
CA THR A 163 -4.41 -8.78 13.19
C THR A 163 -3.88 -8.09 14.44
N GLN A 164 -3.15 -8.83 15.28
CA GLN A 164 -2.56 -8.32 16.52
C GLN A 164 -1.03 -8.27 16.39
N ILE A 165 -0.39 -7.37 17.13
CA ILE A 165 1.06 -7.26 17.21
C ILE A 165 1.53 -7.81 18.54
N ASN A 166 2.08 -9.03 18.53
CA ASN A 166 2.70 -9.63 19.70
C ASN A 166 4.03 -8.92 20.00
N PHE A 167 4.16 -8.36 21.21
CA PHE A 167 5.38 -7.74 21.70
C PHE A 167 6.07 -8.63 22.73
N THR A 168 7.28 -9.08 22.40
CA THR A 168 8.16 -9.87 23.29
C THR A 168 9.34 -9.02 23.75
N VAL A 169 9.67 -9.13 25.03
CA VAL A 169 10.75 -8.41 25.70
C VAL A 169 11.84 -9.40 26.10
N ALA A 170 13.09 -9.10 25.73
CA ALA A 170 14.28 -9.80 26.21
C ALA A 170 15.29 -8.77 26.73
N ILE A 171 15.69 -8.87 28.01
CA ILE A 171 16.61 -7.93 28.67
C ILE A 171 17.96 -8.60 28.90
N ASP A 172 19.04 -7.92 28.52
CA ASP A 172 20.41 -8.34 28.78
C ASP A 172 20.76 -8.12 30.27
N PHE A 173 21.16 -9.17 30.99
CA PHE A 173 21.66 -9.10 32.36
C PHE A 173 23.14 -9.46 32.49
N THR A 174 23.90 -9.53 31.40
CA THR A 174 25.35 -9.78 31.41
C THR A 174 26.13 -8.80 32.30
N ALA A 175 27.32 -9.23 32.74
CA ALA A 175 28.17 -8.49 33.67
C ALA A 175 28.70 -7.15 33.12
N SER A 176 28.80 -7.00 31.79
CA SER A 176 29.22 -5.76 31.10
C SER A 176 28.33 -4.55 31.42
N ASN A 177 27.05 -4.78 31.71
CA ASN A 177 26.11 -3.74 32.14
C ASN A 177 26.37 -3.21 33.58
N GLY A 178 27.34 -3.78 34.31
CA GLY A 178 27.81 -3.30 35.62
C GLY A 178 26.89 -3.58 36.81
N ASN A 179 27.26 -2.96 37.95
CA ASN A 179 26.62 -2.91 39.28
C ASN A 179 25.17 -2.39 39.37
N PRO A 180 24.06 -3.15 39.48
CA PRO A 180 22.72 -2.55 39.64
C PRO A 180 22.57 -1.63 40.88
N SER A 181 23.43 -1.78 41.88
CA SER A 181 23.54 -0.91 43.07
C SER A 181 24.52 0.26 42.89
N GLN A 182 25.27 0.30 41.79
CA GLN A 182 26.24 1.35 41.45
C GLN A 182 25.63 2.34 40.44
N PRO A 183 25.75 3.67 40.67
CA PRO A 183 25.23 4.69 39.75
C PRO A 183 25.78 4.65 38.31
N THR A 184 26.86 3.91 38.07
CA THR A 184 27.50 3.74 36.75
C THR A 184 26.94 2.57 35.93
N SER A 185 26.02 1.77 36.47
CA SER A 185 25.43 0.64 35.74
C SER A 185 24.28 1.04 34.83
N LEU A 186 24.18 0.36 33.69
CA LEU A 186 23.06 0.50 32.76
C LEU A 186 21.73 -0.02 33.34
N HIS A 187 21.75 -0.77 34.45
CA HIS A 187 20.55 -1.17 35.20
C HIS A 187 20.30 -0.34 36.46
N TYR A 188 21.09 0.69 36.72
CA TYR A 188 20.94 1.49 37.93
C TYR A 188 19.53 2.10 38.01
N MET A 189 18.87 1.90 39.15
CA MET A 189 17.51 2.39 39.38
C MET A 189 17.57 3.71 40.16
N SER A 190 17.83 4.80 39.45
CA SER A 190 17.80 6.14 40.04
C SER A 190 16.39 6.48 40.52
N PRO A 191 16.21 7.10 41.71
CA PRO A 191 14.91 7.55 42.18
C PRO A 191 14.35 8.74 41.39
N TYR A 192 15.15 9.34 40.49
CA TYR A 192 14.77 10.53 39.71
C TYR A 192 14.61 10.27 38.21
N GLN A 193 15.21 9.20 37.67
CA GLN A 193 15.25 8.94 36.22
C GLN A 193 15.29 7.44 35.93
N LEU A 194 14.57 7.02 34.87
CA LEU A 194 14.66 5.67 34.35
C LEU A 194 15.99 5.45 33.61
N ASN A 195 16.62 4.28 33.77
CA ASN A 195 17.73 3.87 32.91
C ASN A 195 17.26 3.53 31.49
N ASP A 196 18.21 3.41 30.56
CA ASP A 196 17.95 3.22 29.12
C ASP A 196 17.04 2.02 28.82
N TYR A 197 17.23 0.89 29.53
CA TYR A 197 16.32 -0.26 29.44
C TYR A 197 14.89 0.12 29.86
N ALA A 198 14.70 0.72 31.04
CA ALA A 198 13.38 1.12 31.51
C ALA A 198 12.72 2.20 30.62
N MET A 199 13.50 3.11 30.03
CA MET A 199 13.00 4.07 29.05
C MET A 199 12.56 3.38 27.75
N ALA A 200 13.35 2.45 27.21
CA ALA A 200 13.02 1.72 25.99
C ALA A 200 11.79 0.82 26.17
N LEU A 201 11.72 0.05 27.26
CA LEU A 201 10.55 -0.79 27.61
C LEU A 201 9.27 0.03 27.68
N ARG A 202 9.34 1.21 28.29
CA ARG A 202 8.21 2.12 28.40
C ARG A 202 7.83 2.70 27.04
N ALA A 203 8.77 3.30 26.31
CA ALA A 203 8.50 3.98 25.05
C ALA A 203 7.94 3.04 23.96
N VAL A 204 8.45 1.82 23.87
CA VAL A 204 7.96 0.81 22.92
C VAL A 204 6.65 0.19 23.42
N GLY A 205 6.61 -0.22 24.70
CA GLY A 205 5.44 -0.86 25.30
C GLY A 205 4.20 0.03 25.32
N GLU A 206 4.35 1.33 25.63
CA GLU A 206 3.23 2.28 25.66
C GLU A 206 2.54 2.41 24.30
N ILE A 207 3.26 2.20 23.19
CA ILE A 207 2.73 2.21 21.82
C ILE A 207 2.17 0.85 21.42
N ILE A 208 2.95 -0.24 21.57
CA ILE A 208 2.56 -1.54 21.01
C ILE A 208 1.41 -2.19 21.79
N GLN A 209 1.25 -1.88 23.08
CA GLN A 209 0.17 -2.46 23.90
C GLN A 209 -1.24 -2.21 23.36
N ASP A 210 -1.48 -1.21 22.51
CA ASP A 210 -2.80 -0.93 21.94
C ASP A 210 -3.10 -1.71 20.66
N TYR A 211 -2.13 -2.50 20.18
CA TYR A 211 -2.26 -3.41 19.03
C TYR A 211 -2.32 -4.90 19.46
N ASP A 212 -2.38 -5.14 20.77
CA ASP A 212 -2.51 -6.46 21.40
C ASP A 212 -3.82 -6.47 22.22
N SER A 213 -4.64 -7.50 22.04
CA SER A 213 -5.96 -7.58 22.67
C SER A 213 -5.92 -8.06 24.13
N ASP A 214 -4.95 -8.90 24.50
CA ASP A 214 -4.80 -9.36 25.89
C ASP A 214 -3.76 -8.54 26.68
N LYS A 215 -2.87 -7.83 25.96
CA LYS A 215 -1.81 -6.98 26.50
C LYS A 215 -0.83 -7.75 27.40
N MET A 216 -0.64 -9.04 27.13
CA MET A 216 0.22 -9.95 27.88
C MET A 216 1.52 -10.19 27.10
N PHE A 217 2.59 -9.53 27.53
CA PHE A 217 3.88 -9.58 26.85
C PHE A 217 4.77 -10.67 27.46
N PRO A 218 5.33 -11.60 26.66
CA PRO A 218 6.43 -12.45 27.11
C PRO A 218 7.62 -11.58 27.54
N ALA A 219 8.07 -11.76 28.77
CA ALA A 219 9.11 -10.97 29.40
C ALA A 219 10.24 -11.87 29.91
N LEU A 220 11.37 -11.81 29.20
CA LEU A 220 12.52 -12.68 29.36
C LEU A 220 13.78 -11.88 29.71
N GLY A 221 14.74 -12.55 30.34
CA GLY A 221 16.10 -12.08 30.57
C GLY A 221 17.12 -13.09 30.08
N PHE A 222 18.36 -12.65 29.85
CA PHE A 222 19.47 -13.52 29.49
C PHE A 222 20.79 -13.04 30.10
N GLY A 223 21.76 -13.94 30.28
CA GLY A 223 23.12 -13.60 30.73
C GLY A 223 23.28 -13.40 32.25
N ALA A 224 22.33 -13.85 33.07
CA ALA A 224 22.41 -13.80 34.54
C ALA A 224 22.76 -15.15 35.16
N LYS A 225 23.43 -15.15 36.32
CA LYS A 225 23.55 -16.31 37.20
C LYS A 225 22.31 -16.42 38.08
N LEU A 226 21.53 -17.49 37.95
CA LEU A 226 20.27 -17.63 38.69
C LEU A 226 20.44 -18.44 39.99
N PRO A 227 19.71 -18.12 41.07
CA PRO A 227 19.63 -18.98 42.24
C PRO A 227 18.82 -20.27 41.94
N PRO A 228 19.06 -21.39 42.66
CA PRO A 228 19.96 -21.50 43.81
C PRO A 228 21.40 -21.90 43.47
N ASP A 229 21.67 -22.40 42.25
CA ASP A 229 22.96 -23.03 41.89
C ASP A 229 23.96 -22.09 41.21
N GLY A 230 23.58 -20.85 40.95
CA GLY A 230 24.45 -19.82 40.37
C GLY A 230 24.81 -20.07 38.90
N ARG A 231 24.09 -20.97 38.21
CA ARG A 231 24.34 -21.24 36.79
C ARG A 231 23.91 -20.06 35.92
N VAL A 232 24.72 -19.78 34.90
CA VAL A 232 24.37 -18.80 33.87
C VAL A 232 23.19 -19.32 33.08
N SER A 233 22.11 -18.53 33.02
CA SER A 233 21.00 -18.76 32.10
C SER A 233 21.08 -17.82 30.90
N HIS A 234 20.86 -18.37 29.71
CA HIS A 234 20.74 -17.63 28.46
C HIS A 234 19.28 -17.29 28.09
N GLU A 235 18.31 -17.78 28.86
CA GLU A 235 16.89 -17.43 28.74
C GLU A 235 16.17 -17.73 30.06
N PHE A 236 15.50 -16.73 30.64
CA PHE A 236 14.71 -16.93 31.87
C PHE A 236 13.54 -15.95 31.96
N PRO A 237 12.40 -16.35 32.57
CA PRO A 237 11.27 -15.46 32.79
C PRO A 237 11.61 -14.37 33.82
N LEU A 238 11.26 -13.11 33.53
CA LEU A 238 11.37 -12.00 34.50
C LEU A 238 10.26 -12.06 35.57
N VAL A 239 9.16 -12.75 35.27
CA VAL A 239 8.02 -12.94 36.17
C VAL A 239 8.24 -14.12 37.11
N ARG A 240 7.71 -14.02 38.33
CA ARG A 240 7.78 -15.10 39.36
C ARG A 240 7.10 -16.41 38.96
N LYS A 241 6.35 -16.44 37.86
CA LYS A 241 5.69 -17.64 37.32
C LYS A 241 6.59 -18.29 36.26
N TRP A 242 7.49 -19.17 36.70
CA TRP A 242 8.48 -19.85 35.86
C TRP A 242 7.93 -20.61 34.63
N ILE A 243 6.61 -20.87 34.57
CA ILE A 243 5.94 -21.65 33.51
C ILE A 243 5.26 -20.75 32.47
N ILE A 244 4.97 -19.49 32.79
CA ILE A 244 4.21 -18.56 31.93
C ILE A 244 4.90 -17.19 31.99
N PRO A 245 5.78 -16.84 31.04
CA PRO A 245 6.62 -15.63 31.08
C PRO A 245 5.87 -14.31 30.84
N TYR A 246 4.54 -14.30 30.94
CA TYR A 246 3.69 -13.23 30.44
C TYR A 246 3.38 -12.17 31.51
N THR A 247 3.48 -10.88 31.15
CA THR A 247 3.15 -9.74 32.02
C THR A 247 2.52 -8.59 31.24
N GLN A 248 1.62 -7.85 31.89
CA GLN A 248 1.18 -6.55 31.39
C GLN A 248 2.27 -5.49 31.55
N LEU A 249 2.22 -4.43 30.73
CA LEU A 249 3.22 -3.34 30.72
C LEU A 249 3.43 -2.71 32.10
N HIS A 250 2.36 -2.47 32.86
CA HIS A 250 2.45 -1.86 34.18
C HIS A 250 3.21 -2.73 35.20
N ASN A 251 3.27 -4.05 34.98
CA ASN A 251 4.02 -5.01 35.79
C ASN A 251 5.40 -5.34 35.21
N LEU A 252 5.67 -4.96 33.95
CA LEU A 252 6.93 -5.25 33.25
C LEU A 252 8.12 -4.56 33.92
N LEU A 253 7.98 -3.27 34.26
CA LEU A 253 9.02 -2.53 34.98
C LEU A 253 9.28 -3.12 36.38
N HIS A 254 8.23 -3.55 37.10
CA HIS A 254 8.39 -4.22 38.39
C HIS A 254 9.12 -5.58 38.26
N SER A 255 8.82 -6.33 37.18
CA SER A 255 9.46 -7.62 36.88
C SER A 255 10.93 -7.43 36.50
N TYR A 256 11.24 -6.41 35.70
CA TYR A 256 12.61 -5.99 35.39
C TYR A 256 13.40 -5.61 36.66
N VAL A 257 12.86 -4.70 37.49
CA VAL A 257 13.50 -4.31 38.77
C VAL A 257 13.74 -5.53 39.67
N TYR A 258 12.78 -6.45 39.75
CA TYR A 258 12.90 -7.67 40.54
C TYR A 258 14.04 -8.57 40.01
N ALA A 259 14.08 -8.83 38.70
CA ALA A 259 15.11 -9.64 38.05
C ALA A 259 16.52 -9.01 38.09
N SER A 260 16.64 -7.68 38.14
CA SER A 260 17.95 -7.01 38.34
C SER A 260 18.64 -7.40 39.64
N ASN A 261 17.89 -7.81 40.67
CA ASN A 261 18.46 -8.32 41.93
C ASN A 261 18.99 -9.76 41.82
N TRP A 262 18.74 -10.45 40.71
CA TRP A 262 19.30 -11.78 40.44
C TRP A 262 20.70 -11.72 39.82
N LYS A 263 21.28 -10.54 39.61
CA LYS A 263 22.72 -10.42 39.34
C LYS A 263 23.53 -10.78 40.60
N THR A 264 23.67 -12.08 40.85
CA THR A 264 24.69 -12.62 41.74
C THR A 264 26.03 -12.54 41.03
N TYR A 265 26.98 -11.85 41.66
CA TYR A 265 28.34 -11.64 41.16
C TYR A 265 29.22 -12.84 41.48
#